data_AF-A0AAV3X1I8-F1
#
_entry.id   AF-A0AAV3X1I8-F1
#
_cell.length_a   1.000
_cell.length_b   1.000
_cell.length_c   1.000
_cell.angle_alpha   90.00
_cell.angle_beta   90.00
_cell.angle_gamma   90.00
#
_symmetry.space_group_name_H-M   'P 1'
#
loop_
_entity.id
_entity.type
_entity.pdbx_description
1 polymer ?
#
loop_
_entity_poly.entity_id
_entity_poly.type
_entity_poly.pdbx_seq_one_letter_code
_entity_poly.pdbx_strand_id
1 'polypeptide(L)'
;MKRSLLTTTTLLLIASFAIPLPSQTAIAQPSQKQVQQQTASNIRSGAVGVLYRYFNAIATGNYQVAYDLLTPQYQAAVPYEEFVRMYQDYIGSISIRSVEPLPNFPGGDRREYRLQFNVSYIKPFPVGNGTVPELFVLTAPTNSEGEWLIDGMAPGQ
;
A
#
# COMPACT_ATOMS: atom_id res chain seq x y z
N MET A 1 -75.55 33.13 -34.63
CA MET A 1 -74.15 33.11 -34.14
C MET A 1 -73.41 31.96 -34.81
N LYS A 2 -72.38 32.24 -35.63
CA LYS A 2 -71.37 31.28 -36.11
C LYS A 2 -70.30 32.11 -36.83
N ARG A 3 -69.21 32.42 -36.12
CA ARG A 3 -68.04 33.11 -36.67
C ARG A 3 -67.04 32.05 -37.10
N SER A 4 -66.71 32.04 -38.39
CA SER A 4 -65.74 31.13 -39.02
C SER A 4 -64.32 31.60 -38.69
N LEU A 5 -63.52 30.73 -38.06
CA LEU A 5 -62.09 30.94 -37.85
C LEU A 5 -61.32 30.42 -39.07
N LEU A 6 -60.61 31.31 -39.76
CA LEU A 6 -59.51 30.98 -40.66
C LEU A 6 -58.22 31.23 -39.88
N THR A 7 -57.61 30.17 -39.37
CA THR A 7 -56.31 30.23 -38.69
C THR A 7 -55.19 29.90 -39.69
N THR A 8 -54.38 30.91 -39.97
CA THR A 8 -53.16 30.89 -40.76
C THR A 8 -52.15 29.88 -40.21
N THR A 9 -51.71 28.95 -41.06
CA THR A 9 -50.67 27.96 -40.75
C THR A 9 -49.29 28.58 -40.93
N THR A 10 -48.57 28.82 -39.82
CA THR A 10 -47.16 29.25 -39.84
C THR A 10 -46.25 28.02 -39.99
N LEU A 11 -45.43 28.01 -41.03
CA LEU A 11 -44.41 26.98 -41.27
C LEU A 11 -43.21 27.20 -40.34
N LEU A 12 -42.85 26.21 -39.53
CA LEU A 12 -41.67 26.24 -38.65
C LEU A 12 -40.45 25.68 -39.42
N LEU A 13 -39.46 26.52 -39.71
CA LEU A 13 -38.15 26.09 -40.23
C LEU A 13 -37.34 25.49 -39.08
N ILE A 14 -37.09 24.17 -39.14
CA ILE A 14 -36.18 23.48 -38.22
C ILE A 14 -34.80 23.48 -38.85
N ALA A 15 -33.85 24.22 -38.27
CA ALA A 15 -32.45 24.15 -38.64
C ALA A 15 -31.85 22.83 -38.12
N SER A 16 -31.38 21.96 -39.03
CA SER A 16 -30.67 20.74 -38.68
C SER A 16 -29.27 21.06 -38.18
N PHE A 17 -29.04 20.98 -36.86
CA PHE A 17 -27.69 20.91 -36.32
C PHE A 17 -27.22 19.46 -36.41
N ALA A 18 -26.24 19.18 -37.28
CA ALA A 18 -25.48 17.94 -37.22
C ALA A 18 -24.67 17.95 -35.91
N ILE A 19 -25.09 17.14 -34.93
CA ILE A 19 -24.30 16.89 -33.72
C ILE A 19 -23.19 15.91 -34.14
N PRO A 20 -21.91 16.29 -34.12
CA PRO A 20 -20.85 15.30 -34.34
C PRO A 20 -20.92 14.27 -33.19
N LEU A 21 -21.05 12.99 -33.55
CA LEU A 21 -20.91 11.90 -32.57
C LEU A 21 -19.54 12.03 -31.88
N PRO A 22 -19.44 11.85 -30.55
CA PRO A 22 -18.14 11.79 -29.90
C PRO A 22 -17.36 10.63 -30.50
N SER A 23 -16.25 10.96 -31.17
CA SER A 23 -15.31 9.97 -31.66
C SER A 23 -14.84 9.13 -30.48
N GLN A 24 -15.01 7.81 -30.57
CA GLN A 24 -14.48 6.87 -29.59
C GLN A 24 -12.98 7.14 -29.48
N THR A 25 -12.55 7.72 -28.36
CA THR A 25 -11.14 7.75 -27.97
C THR A 25 -10.70 6.31 -27.85
N ALA A 26 -9.87 5.85 -28.79
CA ALA A 26 -9.14 4.60 -28.65
C ALA A 26 -8.39 4.67 -27.31
N ILE A 27 -8.77 3.81 -26.37
CA ILE A 27 -8.07 3.70 -25.09
C ILE A 27 -6.70 3.13 -25.46
N ALA A 28 -5.67 3.98 -25.45
CA ALA A 28 -4.31 3.54 -25.72
C ALA A 28 -3.95 2.45 -24.71
N GLN A 29 -3.72 1.24 -25.20
CA GLN A 29 -3.32 0.12 -24.37
C GLN A 29 -1.94 0.45 -23.78
N PRO A 30 -1.76 0.43 -22.45
CA PRO A 30 -0.52 0.86 -21.84
C PRO A 30 0.63 -0.01 -22.34
N SER A 31 1.72 0.63 -22.73
CA SER A 31 2.93 -0.08 -23.16
C SER A 31 3.45 -0.98 -22.03
N GLN A 32 4.08 -2.11 -22.36
CA GLN A 32 4.64 -3.02 -21.35
C GLN A 32 5.60 -2.32 -20.37
N LYS A 33 6.31 -1.28 -20.82
CA LYS A 33 7.13 -0.40 -19.96
C LYS A 33 6.30 0.40 -18.96
N GLN A 34 5.16 0.96 -19.37
CA GLN A 34 4.24 1.65 -18.45
C GLN A 34 3.60 0.68 -17.48
N VAL A 35 3.20 -0.53 -17.91
CA VAL A 35 2.68 -1.56 -17.01
C VAL A 35 3.76 -1.96 -15.99
N GLN A 36 5.00 -2.21 -16.41
CA GLN A 36 6.10 -2.52 -15.48
C GLN A 36 6.42 -1.38 -14.52
N GLN A 37 6.39 -0.12 -14.98
CA GLN A 37 6.65 1.03 -14.13
C GLN A 37 5.51 1.30 -13.14
N GLN A 38 4.27 1.09 -13.56
CA GLN A 38 3.09 1.23 -12.72
C GLN A 38 2.99 0.07 -11.72
N THR A 39 3.31 -1.16 -12.13
CA THR A 39 3.48 -2.31 -11.24
C THR A 39 4.63 -2.08 -10.26
N ALA A 40 5.78 -1.57 -10.68
CA ALA A 40 6.89 -1.22 -9.79
C ALA A 40 6.53 -0.10 -8.80
N SER A 41 5.76 0.90 -9.23
CA SER A 41 5.25 1.97 -8.38
C SER A 41 4.24 1.43 -7.35
N ASN A 42 3.30 0.59 -7.78
CA ASN A 42 2.31 -0.05 -6.91
C ASN A 42 2.95 -1.04 -5.93
N ILE A 43 4.00 -1.74 -6.36
CA ILE A 43 4.82 -2.64 -5.52
C ILE A 43 5.60 -1.83 -4.48
N ARG A 44 6.23 -0.72 -4.86
CA ARG A 44 6.96 0.14 -3.92
C ARG A 44 6.00 0.79 -2.91
N SER A 45 4.82 1.23 -3.35
CA SER A 45 3.79 1.76 -2.43
C SER A 45 3.22 0.67 -1.51
N GLY A 46 3.07 -0.56 -2.01
CA GLY A 46 2.59 -1.70 -1.20
C GLY A 46 3.60 -2.15 -0.14
N ALA A 47 4.87 -2.31 -0.53
CA ALA A 47 5.96 -2.72 0.35
C ALA A 47 6.27 -1.68 1.43
N VAL A 48 6.30 -0.39 1.09
CA VAL A 48 6.45 0.67 2.10
C VAL A 48 5.19 0.77 2.96
N GLY A 49 4.00 0.57 2.37
CA GLY A 49 2.72 0.61 3.05
C GLY A 49 2.58 -0.42 4.17
N VAL A 50 3.03 -1.66 3.96
CA VAL A 50 2.98 -2.71 5.00
C VAL A 50 3.84 -2.34 6.22
N LEU A 51 5.03 -1.74 6.02
CA LEU A 51 5.91 -1.32 7.10
C LEU A 51 5.26 -0.23 7.97
N TYR A 52 4.68 0.79 7.35
CA TYR A 52 3.98 1.83 8.09
C TYR A 52 2.76 1.29 8.85
N ARG A 53 1.98 0.40 8.24
CA ARG A 53 0.84 -0.23 8.91
C ARG A 53 1.27 -1.08 10.10
N TYR A 54 2.33 -1.85 9.96
CA TYR A 54 2.91 -2.65 11.03
C TYR A 54 3.30 -1.77 12.22
N PHE A 55 4.15 -0.76 12.00
CA PHE A 55 4.63 0.08 13.10
C PHE A 55 3.57 1.02 13.67
N ASN A 56 2.61 1.46 12.86
CA ASN A 56 1.46 2.20 13.38
C ASN A 56 0.59 1.31 14.28
N ALA A 57 0.35 0.06 13.88
CA ALA A 57 -0.39 -0.89 14.71
C ALA A 57 0.32 -1.17 16.04
N ILE A 58 1.65 -1.32 16.04
CA ILE A 58 2.44 -1.38 17.30
C ILE A 58 2.25 -0.10 18.13
N ALA A 59 2.41 1.08 17.53
CA ALA A 59 2.31 2.36 18.23
C ALA A 59 0.93 2.61 18.85
N THR A 60 -0.14 2.06 18.26
CA THR A 60 -1.50 2.18 18.78
C THR A 60 -1.96 0.98 19.62
N GLY A 61 -1.07 0.02 19.94
CA GLY A 61 -1.40 -1.19 20.70
C GLY A 61 -2.28 -2.21 19.97
N ASN A 62 -2.47 -2.07 18.66
CA ASN A 62 -3.24 -2.98 17.81
C ASN A 62 -2.36 -4.18 17.39
N TYR A 63 -1.85 -4.94 18.35
CA TYR A 63 -0.82 -5.95 18.11
C TYR A 63 -1.28 -7.07 17.17
N GLN A 64 -2.56 -7.45 17.18
CA GLN A 64 -3.09 -8.43 16.23
C GLN A 64 -2.89 -7.98 14.79
N VAL A 65 -3.20 -6.71 14.48
CA VAL A 65 -3.02 -6.15 13.13
C VAL A 65 -1.55 -6.16 12.73
N ALA A 66 -0.64 -5.86 13.65
CA ALA A 66 0.79 -5.94 13.36
C ALA A 66 1.24 -7.40 13.14
N TYR A 67 0.73 -8.34 13.94
CA TYR A 67 1.07 -9.75 13.86
C TYR A 67 0.58 -10.40 12.56
N ASP A 68 -0.60 -10.02 12.08
CA ASP A 68 -1.18 -10.52 10.82
C ASP A 68 -0.37 -10.09 9.57
N LEU A 69 0.49 -9.07 9.69
CA LEU A 69 1.38 -8.62 8.63
C LEU A 69 2.70 -9.40 8.57
N LEU A 70 2.89 -10.37 9.46
CA LEU A 70 4.03 -11.28 9.43
C LEU A 70 3.71 -12.48 8.53
N THR A 71 4.73 -13.08 7.90
CA THR A 71 4.52 -14.34 7.18
C THR A 71 4.14 -15.47 8.14
N PRO A 72 3.34 -16.46 7.71
CA PRO A 72 3.00 -17.61 8.55
C PRO A 72 4.22 -18.33 9.12
N GLN A 73 5.31 -18.35 8.36
CA GLN A 73 6.57 -18.94 8.77
C GLN A 73 7.20 -18.18 9.93
N TYR A 74 7.11 -16.84 9.95
CA TYR A 74 7.60 -16.01 11.03
C TYR A 74 6.69 -16.06 12.26
N GLN A 75 5.36 -16.12 12.06
CA GLN A 75 4.39 -16.35 13.14
C GLN A 75 4.58 -17.70 13.83
N ALA A 76 4.99 -18.74 13.10
CA ALA A 76 5.31 -20.04 13.69
C ALA A 76 6.56 -20.02 14.58
N ALA A 77 7.48 -19.08 14.34
CA ALA A 77 8.72 -18.93 15.10
C ALA A 77 8.55 -18.07 16.37
N VAL A 78 7.66 -17.08 16.33
CA VAL A 78 7.40 -16.16 17.45
C VAL A 78 5.90 -16.16 17.77
N PRO A 79 5.45 -16.91 18.79
CA PRO A 79 4.04 -16.94 19.18
C PRO A 79 3.49 -15.55 19.52
N TYR A 80 2.19 -15.35 19.27
CA TYR A 80 1.53 -14.04 19.44
C TYR A 80 1.75 -13.41 20.82
N GLU A 81 1.64 -14.18 21.90
CA GLU A 81 1.85 -13.65 23.26
C GLU A 81 3.27 -13.14 23.47
N GLU A 82 4.27 -13.83 22.93
CA GLU A 82 5.67 -13.41 23.00
C GLU A 82 5.89 -12.15 22.16
N PHE A 83 5.29 -12.11 20.97
CA PHE A 83 5.29 -10.93 20.11
C PHE A 83 4.71 -9.69 20.82
N VAL A 84 3.55 -9.82 21.46
CA VAL A 84 2.90 -8.71 22.19
C VAL A 84 3.83 -8.22 23.30
N ARG A 85 4.35 -9.14 24.12
CA ARG A 85 5.25 -8.79 25.25
C ARG A 85 6.54 -8.12 24.77
N MET A 86 7.09 -8.54 23.63
CA MET A 86 8.29 -7.94 23.06
C MET A 86 8.12 -6.45 22.78
N TYR A 87 6.93 -6.00 22.36
CA TYR A 87 6.66 -4.59 22.13
C TYR A 87 6.15 -3.88 23.37
N GLN A 88 5.14 -4.43 24.04
CA GLN A 88 4.44 -3.79 25.15
C GLN A 88 5.36 -3.52 26.35
N ASP A 89 6.26 -4.46 26.67
CA ASP A 89 7.12 -4.31 27.84
C ASP A 89 8.34 -3.41 27.59
N TYR A 90 8.71 -3.19 26.32
CA TYR A 90 10.00 -2.60 25.95
C TYR A 90 9.89 -1.26 25.24
N ILE A 91 8.79 -1.01 24.52
CA ILE A 91 8.61 0.18 23.69
C ILE A 91 7.54 1.08 24.31
N GLY A 92 7.92 2.30 24.67
CA GLY A 92 6.99 3.34 25.11
C GLY A 92 6.38 4.09 23.93
N SER A 93 7.17 4.37 22.89
CA SER A 93 6.67 4.91 21.63
C SER A 93 7.60 4.53 20.48
N ILE A 94 7.04 4.40 19.28
CA ILE A 94 7.80 4.10 18.06
C ILE A 94 7.16 4.80 16.86
N SER A 95 8.00 5.37 15.99
CA SER A 95 7.58 5.90 14.70
C SER A 95 8.70 5.76 13.68
N ILE A 96 8.33 5.46 12.44
CA ILE A 96 9.27 5.42 11.31
C ILE A 96 9.65 6.86 10.94
N ARG A 97 10.95 7.16 10.91
CA ARG A 97 11.51 8.40 10.36
C ARG A 97 11.72 8.28 8.85
N SER A 98 12.29 7.18 8.39
CA SER A 98 12.56 6.96 6.97
C SER A 98 12.55 5.47 6.61
N VAL A 99 12.25 5.19 5.35
CA VAL A 99 12.28 3.86 4.74
C VAL A 99 13.14 3.93 3.49
N GLU A 100 14.24 3.20 3.47
CA GLU A 100 15.21 3.16 2.37
C GLU A 100 15.21 1.75 1.76
N PRO A 101 14.80 1.59 0.48
CA PRO A 101 14.94 0.31 -0.19
C PRO A 101 16.41 -0.01 -0.42
N LEU A 102 16.84 -1.21 -0.06
CA LEU A 102 18.18 -1.69 -0.37
C LEU A 102 18.24 -2.31 -1.78
N PRO A 103 19.39 -2.26 -2.46
CA PRO A 103 19.57 -2.95 -3.73
C PRO A 103 19.37 -4.46 -3.53
N ASN A 104 18.30 -5.01 -4.09
CA ASN A 104 18.05 -6.44 -4.01
C ASN A 104 18.97 -7.19 -4.96
N PHE A 105 19.35 -8.41 -4.59
CA PHE A 105 19.95 -9.35 -5.53
C PHE A 105 18.95 -9.64 -6.67
N PRO A 106 19.38 -9.62 -7.94
CA PRO A 106 18.49 -9.94 -9.06
C PRO A 106 17.88 -11.34 -8.90
N GLY A 107 16.56 -11.46 -9.06
CA GLY A 107 15.86 -12.76 -9.14
C GLY A 107 15.10 -13.25 -7.90
N GLY A 108 15.02 -12.45 -6.83
CA GLY A 108 14.24 -12.80 -5.63
C GLY A 108 12.87 -12.12 -5.51
N ASP A 109 11.90 -12.82 -4.90
CA ASP A 109 10.58 -12.33 -4.51
C ASP A 109 10.62 -11.47 -3.22
N ARG A 110 11.78 -11.43 -2.57
CA ARG A 110 12.02 -10.66 -1.35
C ARG A 110 12.57 -9.27 -1.67
N ARG A 111 12.25 -8.32 -0.78
CA ARG A 111 12.68 -6.93 -0.83
C ARG A 111 13.22 -6.51 0.53
N GLU A 112 14.43 -5.99 0.56
CA GLU A 112 15.05 -5.49 1.78
C GLU A 112 14.87 -3.97 1.92
N TYR A 113 14.56 -3.55 3.15
CA TYR A 113 14.40 -2.15 3.51
C TYR A 113 15.17 -1.85 4.79
N ARG A 114 15.89 -0.74 4.79
CA ARG A 114 16.49 -0.13 5.98
C ARG A 114 15.53 0.94 6.52
N LEU A 115 15.18 0.83 7.78
CA LEU A 115 14.29 1.75 8.48
C LEU A 115 15.09 2.53 9.53
N GLN A 116 14.81 3.83 9.62
CA GLN A 116 15.22 4.63 10.78
C GLN A 116 14.00 4.95 11.61
N PHE A 117 14.15 4.95 12.94
CA PHE A 117 13.05 5.15 13.87
C PHE A 117 13.31 6.32 14.83
N ASN A 118 12.23 6.93 15.32
CA ASN A 118 12.25 7.61 16.61
C ASN A 118 11.58 6.66 17.63
N VAL A 119 12.35 6.19 18.62
CA VAL A 119 11.87 5.21 19.62
C VAL A 119 12.11 5.75 21.02
N SER A 120 11.10 5.64 21.88
CA SER A 120 11.26 5.74 23.32
C SER A 120 11.19 4.33 23.92
N TYR A 121 12.23 3.92 24.63
CA TYR A 121 12.28 2.61 25.28
C TYR A 121 11.80 2.70 26.73
N ILE A 122 11.04 1.70 27.17
CA ILE A 122 10.76 1.44 28.59
C ILE A 122 11.98 0.74 29.21
N LYS A 123 12.54 -0.24 28.48
CA LYS A 123 13.77 -0.98 28.79
C LYS A 123 14.46 -1.41 27.49
N PRO A 124 15.75 -1.79 27.51
CA PRO A 124 16.46 -2.20 26.30
C PRO A 124 15.73 -3.33 25.58
N PHE A 125 15.45 -3.15 24.29
CA PHE A 125 14.72 -4.11 23.46
C PHE A 125 15.43 -5.47 23.48
N PRO A 126 14.72 -6.61 23.50
CA PRO A 126 15.36 -7.90 23.78
C PRO A 126 16.23 -8.43 22.62
N VAL A 127 16.28 -7.74 21.48
CA VAL A 127 17.06 -8.11 20.30
C VAL A 127 18.03 -6.99 19.90
N GLY A 128 19.00 -7.31 19.04
CA GLY A 128 19.81 -6.30 18.33
C GLY A 128 20.49 -5.26 19.22
N ASN A 129 21.27 -5.70 20.21
CA ASN A 129 21.98 -4.81 21.14
C ASN A 129 21.09 -3.86 21.95
N GLY A 130 19.83 -4.20 22.18
CA GLY A 130 18.91 -3.34 22.94
C GLY A 130 18.00 -2.47 22.08
N THR A 131 18.01 -2.64 20.76
CA THR A 131 17.33 -1.75 19.81
C THR A 131 16.39 -2.51 18.87
N VAL A 132 15.35 -1.81 18.40
CA VAL A 132 14.44 -2.35 17.37
C VAL A 132 15.24 -2.66 16.10
N PRO A 133 15.02 -3.81 15.44
CA PRO A 133 15.63 -4.13 14.15
C PRO A 133 15.49 -2.99 13.14
N GLU A 134 16.53 -2.72 12.36
CA GLU A 134 16.51 -1.67 11.33
C GLU A 134 16.34 -2.24 9.93
N LEU A 135 16.68 -3.51 9.72
CA LEU A 135 16.56 -4.19 8.43
C LEU A 135 15.32 -5.07 8.42
N PHE A 136 14.48 -4.88 7.40
CA PHE A 136 13.26 -5.65 7.18
C PHE A 136 13.29 -6.30 5.81
N VAL A 137 12.96 -7.59 5.80
CA VAL A 137 12.77 -8.39 4.59
C VAL A 137 11.28 -8.54 4.36
N LEU A 138 10.80 -8.08 3.21
CA LEU A 138 9.41 -8.19 2.80
C LEU A 138 9.27 -9.18 1.66
N THR A 139 8.22 -10.00 1.68
CA THR A 139 7.89 -10.93 0.60
C THR A 139 6.76 -10.37 -0.23
N ALA A 140 6.92 -10.41 -1.56
CA ALA A 140 5.89 -10.00 -2.51
C ALA A 140 4.65 -10.89 -2.41
N PRO A 141 3.45 -10.36 -2.66
CA PRO A 141 2.24 -11.16 -2.68
C PRO A 141 2.29 -12.21 -3.80
N THR A 142 1.79 -13.42 -3.51
CA THR A 142 1.83 -14.57 -4.43
C THR A 142 0.93 -14.41 -5.66
N ASN A 143 -0.08 -13.55 -5.58
CA ASN A 143 -0.87 -13.04 -6.68
C ASN A 143 -0.79 -11.51 -6.68
N SER A 144 -0.88 -10.85 -7.83
CA SER A 144 -0.77 -9.37 -7.93
C SER A 144 -1.83 -8.58 -7.13
N GLU A 145 -2.72 -9.27 -6.42
CA GLU A 145 -3.82 -8.75 -5.60
C GLU A 145 -3.60 -9.00 -4.09
N GLY A 146 -2.57 -9.76 -3.70
CA GLY A 146 -2.29 -10.09 -2.31
C GLY A 146 -1.58 -8.97 -1.56
N GLU A 147 -1.42 -9.18 -0.25
CA GLU A 147 -0.75 -8.24 0.65
C GLU A 147 0.75 -8.54 0.78
N TRP A 148 1.56 -7.49 0.86
CA TRP A 148 2.97 -7.62 1.23
C TRP A 148 3.07 -8.06 2.69
N LEU A 149 4.01 -8.95 3.00
CA LEU A 149 4.21 -9.45 4.37
C LEU A 149 5.66 -9.28 4.81
N ILE A 150 5.86 -9.12 6.11
CA ILE A 150 7.17 -9.09 6.75
C ILE A 150 7.62 -10.53 6.98
N ASP A 151 8.74 -10.89 6.36
CA ASP A 151 9.30 -12.23 6.39
C ASP A 151 10.52 -12.35 7.32
N GLY A 152 11.16 -11.22 7.62
CA GLY A 152 12.31 -11.21 8.52
C GLY A 152 12.68 -9.82 8.98
N MET A 153 13.37 -9.78 10.12
CA MET A 153 13.86 -8.57 10.77
C MET A 153 15.28 -8.83 11.27
N ALA A 154 16.18 -7.86 11.11
CA ALA A 154 17.55 -7.95 11.60
C ALA A 154 18.07 -6.60 12.11
N PRO A 155 19.02 -6.59 13.06
CA PRO A 155 19.73 -5.37 13.43
C PRO A 155 20.38 -4.73 12.19
N GLY A 156 20.34 -3.40 12.11
CA GLY A 156 21.06 -2.67 11.07
C GLY A 156 22.56 -2.93 11.09
N GLN A 157 23.18 -2.95 9.91
CA GLN A 157 24.63 -2.82 9.77
C GLN A 157 25.04 -1.35 9.76
#